data_AF-A0A7W1C6E6-F1
#
_entry.id   AF-A0A7W1C6E6-F1
#
_cell.length_a   1.000
_cell.length_b   1.000
_cell.length_c   1.000
_cell.angle_alpha   90.00
_cell.angle_beta   90.00
_cell.angle_gamma   90.00
#
_symmetry.space_group_name_H-M   'P 1'
#
loop_
_entity.id
_entity.type
_entity.pdbx_description
1 polymer ?
#
loop_
_entity_poly.entity_id
_entity_poly.type
_entity_poly.pdbx_seq_one_letter_code
_entity_poly.pdbx_strand_id
1 'polypeptide(L)'
;ESLADCRVDGFRAPSWDAGPRLLRALVEAGYRYDSSAYPSILLPLLRRSVARRSRGARRRTSRDEWSAVLAPAGPHLRQVDRQSLIELPMCTVPGVRLPYYHTLRFLAPGPVFDWIRRLAHARRGSVWYQFHAVDFLGLDEDRLDDRIARHPGMDLPLERKLFLADDSIAALARSGAPIPLRELLDHHFPSASPRTAARKEER
;
A
#
# COMPACT_ATOMS: atom_id res chain seq x y z
N GLU A 1 -13.98 -4.83 19.13
CA GLU A 1 -12.87 -5.61 19.69
C GLU A 1 -12.05 -6.17 18.56
N SER A 2 -10.72 -6.19 18.69
CA SER A 2 -9.84 -6.78 17.67
C SER A 2 -9.89 -8.30 17.81
N LEU A 3 -10.05 -9.02 16.70
CA LEU A 3 -9.99 -10.49 16.67
C LEU A 3 -8.58 -11.01 16.96
N ALA A 4 -7.57 -10.17 16.76
CA ALA A 4 -6.22 -10.39 17.24
C ALA A 4 -6.03 -9.60 18.53
N ASP A 5 -5.48 -10.19 19.59
CA ASP A 5 -5.19 -9.52 20.86
C ASP A 5 -4.02 -8.51 20.73
N CYS A 6 -4.16 -7.59 19.79
CA CYS A 6 -3.17 -6.57 19.43
C CYS A 6 -3.86 -5.28 19.02
N ARG A 7 -3.18 -4.16 19.29
CA ARG A 7 -3.64 -2.83 18.90
C ARG A 7 -3.41 -2.62 17.40
N VAL A 8 -4.44 -2.12 16.71
CA VAL A 8 -4.32 -1.70 15.30
C VAL A 8 -3.84 -0.25 15.26
N ASP A 9 -2.56 -0.06 14.97
CA ASP A 9 -1.93 1.26 14.93
C ASP A 9 -1.93 1.93 13.55
N GLY A 10 -2.26 1.17 12.51
CA GLY A 10 -2.16 1.61 11.11
C GLY A 10 -3.45 1.42 10.34
N PHE A 11 -3.64 2.28 9.32
CA PHE A 11 -4.75 2.18 8.40
C PHE A 11 -4.28 2.06 6.95
N ARG A 12 -5.07 1.36 6.13
CA ARG A 12 -4.94 1.37 4.68
C ARG A 12 -6.32 1.31 4.03
N ALA A 13 -6.63 2.32 3.25
CA ALA A 13 -7.88 2.42 2.54
C ALA A 13 -7.98 1.39 1.40
N PRO A 14 -9.17 0.84 1.16
CA PRO A 14 -9.44 0.18 -0.11
C PRO A 14 -9.23 1.19 -1.26
N SER A 15 -8.80 0.69 -2.41
CA SER A 15 -8.60 1.50 -3.63
C SER A 15 -7.63 2.68 -3.50
N TRP A 16 -6.75 2.68 -2.49
CA TRP A 16 -5.75 3.74 -2.26
C TRP A 16 -6.37 5.14 -2.15
N ASP A 17 -7.51 5.25 -1.45
CA ASP A 17 -8.09 6.55 -1.13
C ASP A 17 -7.31 7.22 0.01
N ALA A 18 -6.85 8.45 -0.22
CA ALA A 18 -6.10 9.26 0.74
C ALA A 18 -6.66 10.70 0.77
N GLY A 19 -7.98 10.82 0.63
CA GLY A 19 -8.68 12.11 0.63
C GLY A 19 -8.70 12.78 2.01
N PRO A 20 -8.87 14.12 2.07
CA PRO A 20 -8.81 14.88 3.32
C PRO A 20 -9.82 14.41 4.40
N ARG A 21 -11.03 14.00 3.99
CA ARG A 21 -12.07 13.53 4.93
C ARG A 21 -11.64 12.25 5.64
N LEU A 22 -11.04 11.31 4.91
CA LEU A 22 -10.53 10.08 5.49
C LEU A 22 -9.40 10.39 6.47
N LEU A 23 -8.43 11.21 6.06
CA LEU A 23 -7.29 11.53 6.91
C LEU A 23 -7.67 12.20 8.22
N ARG A 24 -8.67 13.10 8.21
CA ARG A 24 -9.23 13.67 9.44
C ARG A 24 -9.81 12.60 10.34
N ALA A 25 -10.64 11.71 9.78
CA ALA A 25 -11.22 10.61 10.54
C ALA A 25 -10.15 9.68 11.14
N LEU A 26 -9.04 9.43 10.43
CA LEU A 26 -7.93 8.62 10.95
C LEU A 26 -7.21 9.29 12.13
N VAL A 27 -6.99 10.61 12.04
CA VAL A 27 -6.39 11.39 13.13
C VAL A 27 -7.31 11.42 14.34
N GLU A 28 -8.61 11.69 14.15
CA GLU A 28 -9.63 11.70 15.21
C GLU A 28 -9.75 10.33 15.89
N ALA A 29 -9.62 9.25 15.13
CA ALA A 29 -9.65 7.87 15.64
C ALA A 29 -8.32 7.44 16.31
N GLY A 30 -7.29 8.28 16.28
CA GLY A 30 -6.02 8.02 16.96
C GLY A 30 -5.12 6.98 16.27
N TYR A 31 -5.24 6.80 14.94
CA TYR A 31 -4.30 5.98 14.18
C TYR A 31 -2.91 6.62 14.19
N ARG A 32 -1.86 5.80 14.31
CA ARG A 32 -0.48 6.26 14.28
C ARG A 32 -0.01 6.58 12.86
N TYR A 33 -0.46 5.80 11.87
CA TYR A 33 -0.09 6.00 10.47
C TYR A 33 -1.17 5.60 9.47
N ASP A 34 -1.09 6.19 8.28
CA ASP A 34 -1.83 5.80 7.08
C ASP A 34 -0.88 5.23 6.02
N SER A 35 -1.30 4.19 5.31
CA SER A 35 -0.56 3.61 4.17
C SER A 35 -1.42 3.57 2.90
N SER A 36 -2.29 4.56 2.72
CA SER A 36 -3.23 4.61 1.60
C SER A 36 -2.67 5.38 0.39
N ALA A 37 -1.74 6.31 0.61
CA ALA A 37 -1.16 7.11 -0.47
C ALA A 37 -0.51 6.23 -1.55
N TYR A 38 -0.81 6.53 -2.81
CA TYR A 38 -0.30 5.80 -3.98
C TYR A 38 0.31 6.76 -5.00
N PRO A 39 1.55 7.22 -4.76
CA PRO A 39 2.19 8.26 -5.55
C PRO A 39 2.76 7.71 -6.87
N SER A 40 1.87 7.19 -7.72
CA SER A 40 2.22 6.51 -8.96
C SER A 40 1.55 7.13 -10.18
N ILE A 41 2.28 7.20 -11.29
CA ILE A 41 1.72 7.59 -12.61
C ILE A 41 0.57 6.68 -13.07
N LEU A 42 0.45 5.47 -12.51
CA LEU A 42 -0.65 4.56 -12.82
C LEU A 42 -1.95 4.89 -12.05
N LEU A 43 -1.90 5.76 -11.02
CA LEU A 43 -3.07 6.11 -10.20
C LEU A 43 -4.24 6.65 -11.03
N PRO A 44 -4.07 7.61 -11.96
CA PRO A 44 -5.18 8.12 -12.75
C PRO A 44 -5.77 7.06 -13.69
N LEU A 45 -4.96 6.11 -14.18
CA LEU A 45 -5.44 5.01 -15.02
C LEU A 45 -6.29 4.03 -14.22
N LEU A 46 -5.82 3.70 -13.02
CA LEU A 46 -6.54 2.84 -12.08
C LEU A 46 -7.87 3.47 -11.65
N ARG A 47 -7.88 4.76 -11.26
CA ARG A 47 -9.13 5.46 -10.89
C ARG A 47 -10.14 5.46 -12.03
N ARG A 48 -9.69 5.66 -13.27
CA ARG A 48 -10.54 5.56 -14.46
C ARG A 48 -11.07 4.14 -14.66
N SER A 49 -10.27 3.10 -14.46
CA SER A 49 -10.73 1.71 -14.61
C SER A 49 -11.77 1.34 -13.55
N VAL A 50 -11.56 1.74 -12.29
CA VAL A 50 -12.52 1.55 -11.20
C VAL A 50 -13.82 2.33 -11.45
N ALA A 51 -13.71 3.59 -11.88
CA ALA A 51 -14.89 4.43 -12.19
C ALA A 51 -15.71 3.86 -13.35
N ARG A 52 -15.08 3.28 -14.37
CA ARG A 52 -15.78 2.60 -15.48
C ARG A 52 -16.54 1.35 -15.02
N ARG A 53 -16.02 0.64 -14.01
CA ARG A 53 -16.64 -0.59 -13.47
C ARG A 53 -17.74 -0.30 -12.45
N SER A 54 -17.71 0.85 -11.81
CA SER A 54 -18.72 1.26 -10.81
C SER A 54 -19.81 2.10 -11.49
N ARG A 55 -21.02 1.54 -11.60
CA ARG A 55 -22.20 2.27 -12.08
C ARG A 55 -22.50 3.43 -11.10
N GLY A 56 -22.04 4.64 -11.43
CA GLY A 56 -22.34 5.86 -10.66
C GLY A 56 -21.19 6.49 -9.86
N ALA A 57 -19.94 6.07 -10.04
CA ALA A 57 -18.82 6.75 -9.36
C ALA A 57 -18.66 8.19 -9.88
N ARG A 58 -18.98 9.15 -9.01
CA ARG A 58 -18.84 10.59 -9.27
C ARG A 58 -17.36 10.91 -9.50
N ARG A 59 -17.05 11.40 -10.70
CA ARG A 59 -15.71 11.74 -11.17
C ARG A 59 -15.16 12.91 -10.34
N ARG A 60 -14.20 12.66 -9.44
CA ARG A 60 -13.39 13.71 -8.80
C ARG A 60 -12.02 13.73 -9.46
N THR A 61 -11.88 14.38 -10.63
CA THR A 61 -10.57 14.42 -11.29
C THR A 61 -10.26 15.74 -12.00
N SER A 62 -9.20 16.42 -11.53
CA SER A 62 -8.03 16.75 -12.37
C SER A 62 -6.83 17.22 -11.53
N ARG A 63 -6.99 18.23 -10.65
CA ARG A 63 -5.88 18.74 -9.81
C ARG A 63 -5.48 17.82 -8.66
N ASP A 64 -6.46 17.20 -7.99
CA ASP A 64 -6.23 16.31 -6.84
C ASP A 64 -5.56 14.98 -7.23
N GLU A 65 -5.63 14.57 -8.50
CA GLU A 65 -5.00 13.33 -8.95
C GLU A 65 -3.51 13.51 -9.19
N TRP A 66 -3.11 14.59 -9.88
CA TRP A 66 -1.70 14.85 -10.18
C TRP A 66 -0.93 15.24 -8.93
N SER A 67 -1.56 15.95 -7.99
CA SER A 67 -0.95 16.18 -6.67
C SER A 67 -0.72 14.87 -5.91
N ALA A 68 -1.62 13.89 -6.02
CA ALA A 68 -1.41 12.56 -5.45
C ALA A 68 -0.27 11.79 -6.14
N VAL A 69 -0.12 11.89 -7.47
CA VAL A 69 1.02 11.30 -8.22
C VAL A 69 2.35 11.90 -7.75
N LEU A 70 2.38 13.22 -7.52
CA LEU A 70 3.58 13.96 -7.13
C LEU A 70 3.83 13.95 -5.61
N ALA A 71 2.92 13.36 -4.82
CA ALA A 71 3.07 13.26 -3.37
C ALA A 71 4.41 12.59 -2.99
N PRO A 72 4.92 12.82 -1.77
CA PRO A 72 6.16 12.18 -1.33
C PRO A 72 6.08 10.65 -1.45
N ALA A 73 7.17 10.01 -1.89
CA ALA A 73 7.24 8.55 -2.04
C ALA A 73 7.84 7.83 -0.81
N GLY A 74 8.38 8.59 0.15
CA GLY A 74 8.96 8.07 1.38
C GLY A 74 8.05 8.30 2.59
N PRO A 75 8.37 7.67 3.74
CA PRO A 75 7.67 7.94 4.99
C PRO A 75 7.81 9.41 5.35
N HIS A 76 6.71 10.09 5.68
CA HIS A 76 6.73 11.51 6.04
C HIS A 76 5.59 11.86 7.00
N LEU A 77 5.71 13.01 7.67
CA LEU A 77 4.60 13.57 8.43
C LEU A 77 3.71 14.39 7.51
N ARG A 78 2.44 13.99 7.42
CA ARG A 78 1.41 14.73 6.70
C ARG A 78 0.63 15.59 7.68
N GLN A 79 0.54 16.89 7.39
CA GLN A 79 -0.31 17.80 8.17
C GLN A 79 -1.78 17.56 7.81
N VAL A 80 -2.62 17.44 8.83
CA VAL A 80 -4.06 17.26 8.76
C VAL A 80 -4.69 18.26 9.74
N ASP A 81 -5.17 19.38 9.19
CA ASP A 81 -5.67 20.53 9.95
C ASP A 81 -4.66 21.03 11.01
N ARG A 82 -4.88 20.79 12.30
CA ARG A 82 -3.99 21.20 13.41
C ARG A 82 -3.12 20.06 13.97
N GLN A 83 -3.18 18.89 13.36
CA GLN A 83 -2.47 17.69 13.80
C GLN A 83 -1.65 17.11 12.65
N SER A 84 -0.85 16.09 12.95
CA SER A 84 -0.08 15.35 11.95
C SER A 84 -0.40 13.87 12.01
N LEU A 85 -0.28 13.22 10.86
CA LEU A 85 -0.36 11.77 10.70
C LEU A 85 0.88 11.28 9.98
N ILE A 86 1.47 10.16 10.40
CA ILE A 86 2.54 9.55 9.61
C ILE A 86 1.91 8.95 8.36
N GLU A 87 2.39 9.35 7.20
CA GLU A 87 2.01 8.73 5.94
C GLU A 87 3.16 7.82 5.47
N LEU A 88 2.83 6.55 5.21
CA LEU A 88 3.70 5.54 4.63
C LEU A 88 3.16 5.17 3.23
N PRO A 89 3.53 5.92 2.19
CA PRO A 89 2.99 5.73 0.84
C PRO A 89 3.30 4.35 0.29
N MET A 90 2.61 3.90 -0.74
CA MET A 90 3.01 2.70 -1.48
C MET A 90 4.43 2.83 -2.06
N CYS A 91 5.15 1.72 -2.07
CA CYS A 91 6.49 1.70 -2.65
C CYS A 91 6.40 1.96 -4.16
N THR A 92 7.00 3.06 -4.59
CA THR A 92 7.14 3.42 -6.01
C THR A 92 8.61 3.67 -6.32
N VAL A 93 9.01 3.33 -7.54
CA VAL A 93 10.37 3.60 -8.03
C VAL A 93 10.61 5.11 -8.10
N PRO A 94 11.71 5.62 -7.52
CA PRO A 94 12.07 7.03 -7.60
C PRO A 94 12.16 7.54 -9.05
N GLY A 95 11.77 8.80 -9.28
CA GLY A 95 11.80 9.43 -10.60
C GLY A 95 10.64 9.02 -11.50
N VAL A 96 10.52 7.72 -11.83
CA VAL A 96 9.50 7.22 -12.78
C VAL A 96 8.14 6.95 -12.14
N ARG A 97 8.07 6.83 -10.81
CA ARG A 97 6.82 6.64 -10.04
C ARG A 97 6.03 5.39 -10.48
N LEU A 98 6.74 4.36 -10.96
CA LEU A 98 6.16 3.05 -11.20
C LEU A 98 5.99 2.32 -9.86
N PRO A 99 4.85 1.66 -9.63
CA PRO A 99 4.60 0.99 -8.35
C PRO A 99 5.40 -0.30 -8.26
N TYR A 100 5.70 -0.73 -7.04
CA TYR A 100 6.40 -1.99 -6.78
C TYR A 100 5.65 -2.79 -5.70
N TYR A 101 4.85 -3.76 -6.13
CA TYR A 101 4.04 -4.67 -5.31
C TYR A 101 3.74 -5.95 -6.09
N HIS A 102 3.25 -6.99 -5.42
CA HIS A 102 3.26 -8.34 -5.98
C HIS A 102 2.30 -8.57 -7.13
N THR A 103 1.06 -8.12 -7.04
CA THR A 103 0.08 -8.29 -8.12
C THR A 103 0.54 -7.67 -9.46
N LEU A 104 1.45 -6.68 -9.44
CA LEU A 104 2.07 -6.15 -10.66
C LEU A 104 2.88 -7.22 -11.42
N ARG A 105 3.39 -8.25 -10.73
CA ARG A 105 4.14 -9.36 -11.33
C ARG A 105 3.34 -10.15 -12.35
N PHE A 106 2.01 -10.19 -12.19
CA PHE A 106 1.08 -10.84 -13.11
C PHE A 106 0.67 -9.93 -14.28
N LEU A 107 0.82 -8.61 -14.13
CA LEU A 107 0.41 -7.62 -15.13
C LEU A 107 1.57 -7.15 -16.02
N ALA A 108 2.79 -7.10 -15.47
CA ALA A 108 3.97 -6.62 -16.18
C ALA A 108 4.75 -7.78 -16.83
N PRO A 109 5.27 -7.59 -18.05
CA PRO A 109 6.23 -8.53 -18.62
C PRO A 109 7.43 -8.74 -17.70
N GLY A 110 7.97 -9.97 -17.63
CA GLY A 110 9.09 -10.34 -16.74
C GLY A 110 10.25 -9.34 -16.74
N PRO A 111 10.82 -8.98 -17.90
CA PRO A 111 11.92 -8.01 -17.98
C PRO A 111 11.56 -6.62 -17.44
N VAL A 112 10.32 -6.17 -17.63
CA VAL A 112 9.85 -4.87 -17.13
C VAL A 112 9.73 -4.91 -15.61
N PHE A 113 9.17 -5.98 -15.06
CA PHE A 113 9.08 -6.16 -13.62
C PHE A 113 10.47 -6.24 -12.98
N ASP A 114 11.40 -6.98 -13.58
CA ASP A 114 12.78 -7.08 -13.09
C ASP A 114 13.50 -5.73 -13.10
N TRP A 115 13.26 -4.90 -14.11
CA TRP A 115 13.79 -3.54 -14.15
C TRP A 115 13.20 -2.66 -13.03
N ILE A 116 11.87 -2.68 -12.84
CA ILE A 116 11.19 -1.98 -11.73
C ILE A 116 11.76 -2.41 -10.39
N ARG A 117 11.88 -3.73 -10.19
CA ARG A 117 12.45 -4.34 -8.98
C ARG A 117 13.87 -3.84 -8.73
N ARG A 118 14.77 -3.94 -9.72
CA ARG A 118 16.16 -3.46 -9.59
C ARG A 118 16.22 -2.00 -9.15
N LEU A 119 15.42 -1.12 -9.75
CA LEU A 119 15.38 0.29 -9.36
C LEU A 119 14.77 0.50 -7.96
N ALA A 120 13.76 -0.28 -7.59
CA ALA A 120 13.16 -0.22 -6.26
C ALA A 120 14.14 -0.64 -5.16
N HIS A 121 15.03 -1.61 -5.41
CA HIS A 121 16.06 -2.03 -4.45
C HIS A 121 17.33 -1.17 -4.49
N ALA A 122 17.59 -0.46 -5.59
CA ALA A 122 18.75 0.44 -5.69
C ALA A 122 18.60 1.75 -4.89
N ARG A 123 17.39 2.04 -4.37
CA ARG A 123 17.13 3.25 -3.60
C ARG A 123 17.78 3.19 -2.21
N ARG A 124 18.13 4.36 -1.67
CA ARG A 124 18.54 4.47 -0.26
C ARG A 124 17.29 4.33 0.62
N GLY A 125 17.28 3.35 1.51
CA GLY A 125 16.23 3.15 2.54
C GLY A 125 15.34 1.92 2.33
N SER A 126 14.42 1.71 3.27
CA SER A 126 13.66 0.46 3.43
C SER A 126 12.59 0.24 2.35
N VAL A 127 12.50 -0.99 1.85
CA VAL A 127 11.47 -1.45 0.90
C VAL A 127 10.33 -2.13 1.63
N TRP A 128 9.10 -1.67 1.40
CA TRP A 128 7.89 -2.39 1.79
C TRP A 128 7.17 -2.86 0.54
N TYR A 129 6.85 -4.14 0.51
CA TYR A 129 6.30 -4.83 -0.66
C TYR A 129 5.00 -5.51 -0.26
N GLN A 130 3.93 -5.23 -1.00
CA GLN A 130 2.60 -5.71 -0.67
C GLN A 130 2.26 -6.99 -1.43
N PHE A 131 1.69 -7.94 -0.71
CA PHE A 131 0.98 -9.10 -1.24
C PHE A 131 -0.51 -9.01 -0.86
N HIS A 132 -1.35 -9.62 -1.69
CA HIS A 132 -2.73 -9.96 -1.36
C HIS A 132 -2.81 -11.47 -1.10
N ALA A 133 -3.73 -11.93 -0.25
CA ALA A 133 -3.91 -13.37 0.00
C ALA A 133 -4.16 -14.14 -1.31
N VAL A 134 -4.97 -13.58 -2.21
CA VAL A 134 -5.27 -14.14 -3.54
C VAL A 134 -4.04 -14.27 -4.44
N ASP A 135 -2.94 -13.56 -4.17
CA ASP A 135 -1.69 -13.75 -4.92
C ASP A 135 -1.09 -15.15 -4.69
N PHE A 136 -1.48 -15.84 -3.62
CA PHE A 136 -1.01 -17.19 -3.24
C PHE A 136 -2.02 -18.30 -3.50
N LEU A 137 -3.16 -18.01 -4.15
CA LEU A 137 -4.24 -18.97 -4.34
C LEU A 137 -4.54 -19.24 -5.82
N GLY A 138 -4.83 -20.49 -6.18
CA GLY A 138 -5.33 -20.88 -7.51
C GLY A 138 -6.85 -20.78 -7.58
N LEU A 139 -7.41 -20.47 -8.76
CA LEU A 139 -8.87 -20.42 -8.91
C LEU A 139 -9.48 -21.81 -8.70
N ASP A 140 -8.95 -22.79 -9.44
CA ASP A 140 -9.46 -24.16 -9.46
C ASP A 140 -8.86 -24.98 -8.31
N GLU A 141 -7.56 -24.84 -8.05
CA GLU A 141 -6.83 -25.61 -7.04
C GLU A 141 -7.36 -25.36 -5.63
N ASP A 142 -7.72 -24.11 -5.31
CA ASP A 142 -8.27 -23.71 -4.00
C ASP A 142 -9.80 -23.55 -4.00
N ARG A 143 -10.47 -23.89 -5.11
CA ARG A 143 -11.94 -23.86 -5.26
C ARG A 143 -12.55 -22.51 -4.88
N LEU A 144 -11.97 -21.43 -5.39
CA LEU A 144 -12.42 -20.08 -5.10
C LEU A 144 -13.70 -19.72 -5.89
N ASP A 145 -14.45 -18.77 -5.36
CA ASP A 145 -15.61 -18.21 -6.04
C ASP A 145 -15.21 -17.46 -7.32
N ASP A 146 -15.90 -17.73 -8.44
CA ASP A 146 -15.66 -17.13 -9.76
C ASP A 146 -15.63 -15.59 -9.76
N ARG A 147 -16.26 -14.94 -8.77
CA ARG A 147 -16.17 -13.47 -8.59
C ARG A 147 -14.72 -13.00 -8.43
N ILE A 148 -13.83 -13.86 -7.92
CA ILE A 148 -12.40 -13.58 -7.72
C ILE A 148 -11.61 -13.71 -9.03
N ALA A 149 -12.12 -14.43 -10.04
CA ALA A 149 -11.43 -14.68 -11.32
C ALA A 149 -11.02 -13.40 -12.08
N ARG A 150 -11.61 -12.25 -11.75
CA ARG A 150 -11.24 -10.94 -12.32
C ARG A 150 -9.96 -10.35 -11.72
N HIS A 151 -9.44 -10.90 -10.63
CA HIS A 151 -8.17 -10.47 -10.05
C HIS A 151 -7.01 -10.87 -10.98
N PRO A 152 -5.99 -10.02 -11.16
CA PRO A 152 -4.83 -10.39 -11.98
C PRO A 152 -4.15 -11.68 -11.48
N GLY A 153 -3.73 -12.52 -12.42
CA GLY A 153 -3.02 -13.77 -12.15
C GLY A 153 -3.92 -14.93 -11.71
N MET A 154 -5.24 -14.82 -11.82
CA MET A 154 -6.16 -15.94 -11.56
C MET A 154 -6.25 -16.94 -12.71
N ASP A 155 -5.70 -16.59 -13.87
CA ASP A 155 -5.52 -17.45 -15.04
C ASP A 155 -4.22 -18.28 -14.98
N LEU A 156 -3.36 -18.03 -13.99
CA LEU A 156 -2.11 -18.75 -13.81
C LEU A 156 -2.30 -19.94 -12.86
N PRO A 157 -1.68 -21.11 -13.16
CA PRO A 157 -1.63 -22.23 -12.22
C PRO A 157 -1.01 -21.81 -10.88
N LEU A 158 -1.50 -22.40 -9.78
CA LEU A 158 -1.03 -22.11 -8.42
C LEU A 158 0.50 -22.25 -8.30
N GLU A 159 1.07 -23.33 -8.85
CA GLU A 159 2.52 -23.55 -8.84
C GLU A 159 3.30 -22.37 -9.43
N ARG A 160 2.80 -21.79 -10.54
CA ARG A 160 3.44 -20.64 -11.17
C ARG A 160 3.35 -19.40 -10.28
N LYS A 161 2.22 -19.19 -9.60
CA LYS A 161 2.05 -18.06 -8.67
C LYS A 161 3.00 -18.18 -7.48
N LEU A 162 3.10 -19.37 -6.89
CA LEU A 162 4.02 -19.64 -5.79
C LEU A 162 5.48 -19.47 -6.21
N PHE A 163 5.87 -19.93 -7.39
CA PHE A 163 7.21 -19.68 -7.95
C PHE A 163 7.54 -18.18 -8.06
N LEU A 164 6.60 -17.38 -8.55
CA LEU A 164 6.78 -15.94 -8.71
C LEU A 164 6.82 -15.19 -7.36
N ALA A 165 6.04 -15.66 -6.39
CA ALA A 165 6.05 -15.15 -5.02
C ALA A 165 7.38 -15.48 -4.33
N ASP A 166 7.86 -16.71 -4.45
CA ASP A 166 9.15 -17.13 -3.92
C ASP A 166 10.30 -16.30 -4.50
N ASP A 167 10.35 -16.10 -5.83
CA ASP A 167 11.34 -15.22 -6.47
C ASP A 167 11.32 -13.79 -5.89
N SER A 168 10.11 -13.24 -5.67
CA SER A 168 9.94 -11.90 -5.12
C SER A 168 10.40 -11.81 -3.65
N ILE A 169 10.02 -12.79 -2.83
CA ILE A 169 10.41 -12.88 -1.42
C ILE A 169 11.92 -13.07 -1.31
N ALA A 170 12.50 -13.97 -2.10
CA ALA A 170 13.94 -14.21 -2.14
C ALA A 170 14.72 -12.96 -2.57
N ALA A 171 14.21 -12.19 -3.53
CA ALA A 171 14.80 -10.91 -3.92
C ALA A 171 14.77 -9.88 -2.78
N LEU A 172 13.67 -9.79 -2.03
CA LEU A 172 13.55 -8.92 -0.85
C LEU A 172 14.53 -9.34 0.25
N ALA A 173 14.59 -10.64 0.57
CA ALA A 173 15.49 -11.19 1.59
C ALA A 173 16.97 -10.95 1.27
N ARG A 174 17.36 -11.02 -0.01
CA ARG A 174 18.72 -10.66 -0.46
C ARG A 174 19.03 -9.16 -0.34
N SER A 175 18.01 -8.31 -0.33
CA SER A 175 18.19 -6.85 -0.30
C SER A 175 18.27 -6.25 1.11
N GLY A 176 17.88 -7.00 2.15
CA GLY A 176 17.96 -6.55 3.53
C GLY A 176 17.14 -7.41 4.48
N ALA A 177 17.27 -7.13 5.78
CA ALA A 177 16.51 -7.82 6.81
C ALA A 177 15.03 -7.37 6.81
N PRO A 178 14.07 -8.31 6.87
CA PRO A 178 12.67 -7.95 7.05
C PRO A 178 12.43 -7.45 8.48
N ILE A 179 11.76 -6.30 8.60
CA ILE A 179 11.34 -5.74 9.88
C ILE A 179 9.83 -5.46 9.86
N PRO A 180 9.15 -5.53 11.02
CA PRO A 180 7.77 -5.07 11.13
C PRO A 180 7.64 -3.58 10.76
N LEU A 181 6.51 -3.19 10.16
CA LEU A 181 6.26 -1.78 9.84
C LEU A 181 6.32 -0.87 11.07
N ARG A 182 5.91 -1.34 12.25
CA ARG A 182 6.05 -0.57 13.50
C ARG A 182 7.50 -0.18 13.80
N GLU A 183 8.45 -1.09 13.59
CA GLU A 183 9.86 -0.86 13.85
C GLU A 183 10.44 0.12 12.83
N LEU A 184 10.01 0.01 11.56
CA LEU A 184 10.34 1.01 10.55
C LEU A 184 9.88 2.42 10.99
N LEU A 185 8.66 2.53 11.51
CA LEU A 185 8.12 3.80 11.98
C LEU A 185 8.85 4.33 13.21
N ASP A 186 9.27 3.46 14.13
CA ASP A 186 10.05 3.83 15.32
C ASP A 186 11.43 4.40 14.92
N HIS A 187 12.08 3.81 13.93
CA HIS A 187 13.35 4.32 13.38
C HIS A 187 13.19 5.67 12.67
N HIS A 188 12.13 5.86 11.90
CA HIS A 188 11.91 7.11 11.14
C HIS A 188 11.30 8.24 11.99
N PHE A 189 10.51 7.91 13.01
CA PHE A 189 9.73 8.85 13.81
C PHE A 189 9.77 8.51 15.32
N PRO A 190 10.94 8.58 15.97
CA PRO A 190 11.10 8.17 17.38
C PRO A 190 10.26 9.00 18.36
N SER A 191 9.96 10.25 18.03
CA SER A 191 9.15 11.17 18.86
C SER A 191 7.64 11.13 18.55
N ALA A 192 7.22 10.41 17.51
CA ALA A 192 5.81 10.24 17.13
C ALA A 192 5.20 8.95 17.72
N SER A 193 5.70 8.54 18.89
CA SER A 193 5.07 7.51 19.71
C SER A 193 3.62 7.91 19.96
N PRO A 194 2.65 6.98 19.94
CA PRO A 194 1.25 7.32 20.15
C PRO A 194 1.18 8.05 21.49
N ARG A 195 0.89 9.36 21.45
CA ARG A 195 0.48 10.10 22.63
C ARG A 195 -0.63 9.26 23.22
N THR A 196 -0.36 8.59 24.34
CA THR A 196 -1.38 8.17 25.29
C THR A 196 -2.29 9.38 25.41
N ALA A 197 -3.46 9.29 24.79
CA ALA A 197 -4.50 10.27 24.95
C ALA A 197 -4.61 10.45 26.46
N ALA A 198 -4.23 11.64 26.90
CA ALA A 198 -4.29 12.00 28.29
C ALA A 198 -5.71 11.68 28.73
N ARG A 199 -5.82 10.76 29.68
CA ARG A 199 -7.03 10.52 30.48
C ARG A 199 -7.21 11.77 31.35
N LYS A 200 -7.60 12.86 30.71
CA LYS A 200 -8.33 14.02 31.24
C LYS A 200 -9.67 13.92 30.54
N GLU A 201 -10.82 13.77 31.15
CA GLU A 201 -11.28 13.89 32.51
C GLU A 201 -12.54 13.02 32.54
N GLU A 202 -12.78 12.27 33.61
CA GLU A 202 -14.10 12.29 34.23
C GLU A 202 -13.90 11.93 35.70
N ARG A 203 -14.04 12.99 36.49
CA ARG A 203 -14.36 12.99 37.92
C ARG A 203 -15.81 12.56 38.08
#